data_AF-A0A161LZ08-F1
#
_entry.id   AF-A0A161LZ08-F1
#
_cell.length_a   1.000
_cell.length_b   1.000
_cell.length_c   1.000
_cell.angle_alpha   90.00
_cell.angle_beta   90.00
_cell.angle_gamma   90.00
#
_symmetry.space_group_name_H-M   'P 1'
#
loop_
_entity.id
_entity.type
_entity.pdbx_description
1 polymer ?
#
loop_
_entity_poly.entity_id
_entity_poly.type
_entity_poly.pdbx_seq_one_letter_code
_entity_poly.pdbx_strand_id
1 'polypeptide(L)'
;MPNLGPMELLIIGSFLALLAVAAIALMRRSARPSIPAPRLDPAELHHRVRDLTAQGRAIQAIKLVREQTGLGLADAKRYADDVAAGRAPLPPGGAQGVTRRGGADLAGRVRELKAAGRAEQALFLVRGETGMAEADARRFVDAIE
;
A
#
# COMPACT_ATOMS: atom_id res chain seq x y z
N MET A 1 -2.40 -16.85 -58.69
CA MET A 1 -2.82 -16.18 -57.45
C MET A 1 -2.91 -17.26 -56.39
N PRO A 2 -2.00 -17.34 -55.40
CA PRO A 2 -2.09 -18.36 -54.36
C PRO A 2 -3.38 -18.12 -53.56
N ASN A 3 -4.28 -19.10 -53.60
CA ASN A 3 -5.55 -19.07 -52.88
C ASN A 3 -5.26 -19.34 -51.41
N LEU A 4 -5.38 -18.31 -50.58
CA LEU A 4 -5.30 -18.43 -49.12
C LEU A 4 -6.47 -19.27 -48.63
N GLY A 5 -6.20 -20.48 -48.18
CA GLY A 5 -7.23 -21.39 -47.68
C GLY A 5 -7.83 -20.88 -46.36
N PRO A 6 -9.06 -21.29 -45.98
CA PRO A 6 -9.67 -20.90 -44.72
C PRO A 6 -8.82 -21.25 -43.49
N MET A 7 -7.93 -22.24 -43.61
CA MET A 7 -6.97 -22.63 -42.57
C MET A 7 -5.83 -21.63 -42.38
N GLU A 8 -5.35 -20.96 -43.45
CA GLU A 8 -4.30 -19.93 -43.34
C GLU A 8 -4.83 -18.65 -42.67
N LEU A 9 -6.11 -18.31 -42.91
CA LEU A 9 -6.80 -17.20 -42.23
C LEU A 9 -6.90 -17.41 -40.71
N LEU A 10 -7.12 -18.65 -40.26
CA LEU A 10 -7.16 -19.00 -38.84
C LEU A 10 -5.77 -18.92 -38.19
N ILE A 11 -4.71 -19.34 -38.90
CA ILE A 11 -3.33 -19.26 -38.40
C ILE A 11 -2.90 -17.80 -38.27
N ILE A 12 -3.17 -16.97 -39.29
CA ILE A 12 -2.83 -15.54 -39.27
C ILE A 12 -3.62 -14.81 -38.18
N GLY A 13 -4.92 -15.11 -38.03
CA GLY A 13 -5.76 -14.53 -36.99
C GLY A 13 -5.31 -14.89 -35.57
N SER A 14 -4.93 -16.16 -35.35
CA SER A 14 -4.39 -16.62 -34.06
C SER A 14 -3.06 -15.94 -33.73
N PHE A 15 -2.16 -15.79 -34.71
CA PHE A 15 -0.87 -15.13 -34.51
C PHE A 15 -1.05 -13.62 -34.21
N LEU A 16 -2.00 -12.96 -34.89
CA LEU A 16 -2.36 -11.57 -34.60
C LEU A 16 -3.01 -11.42 -33.21
N ALA A 17 -3.87 -12.35 -32.81
CA ALA A 17 -4.47 -12.36 -31.47
C ALA A 17 -3.42 -12.61 -30.39
N LEU A 18 -2.49 -13.55 -30.62
CA LEU A 18 -1.37 -13.84 -29.71
C LEU A 18 -0.42 -12.63 -29.59
N LEU A 19 -0.12 -11.97 -30.72
CA LEU A 19 0.65 -10.72 -30.75
C LEU A 19 -0.08 -9.60 -30.00
N ALA A 20 -1.40 -9.47 -30.15
CA ALA A 20 -2.20 -8.47 -29.46
C ALA A 20 -2.22 -8.73 -27.93
N VAL A 21 -2.40 -9.98 -27.51
CA VAL A 21 -2.35 -10.37 -26.09
C VAL A 21 -0.95 -10.16 -25.50
N ALA A 22 0.11 -10.51 -26.24
CA ALA A 22 1.49 -10.25 -25.84
C ALA A 22 1.79 -8.74 -25.74
N ALA A 23 1.28 -7.92 -26.66
CA ALA A 23 1.40 -6.46 -26.63
C ALA A 23 0.68 -5.86 -25.41
N ILE A 24 -0.54 -6.32 -25.11
CA ILE A 24 -1.31 -5.91 -23.93
C ILE A 24 -0.59 -6.32 -22.63
N ALA A 25 -0.02 -7.52 -22.59
CA ALA A 25 0.77 -8.01 -21.45
C ALA A 25 2.07 -7.19 -21.25
N LEU A 26 2.70 -6.75 -22.33
CA LEU A 26 3.94 -5.95 -22.27
C LEU A 26 3.68 -4.49 -21.86
N MET A 27 2.52 -3.92 -22.19
CA MET A 27 2.14 -2.57 -21.74
C MET A 27 1.93 -2.46 -20.23
N ARG A 28 1.49 -3.53 -19.56
CA ARG A 28 1.35 -3.55 -18.09
C ARG A 28 2.69 -3.48 -17.35
N ARG A 29 3.82 -3.72 -18.04
CA ARG A 29 5.15 -3.81 -17.43
C ARG A 29 5.99 -2.53 -17.51
N SER A 30 5.39 -1.41 -17.90
CA SER A 30 6.06 -0.09 -17.83
C SER A 30 6.16 0.43 -16.39
N ALA A 31 6.74 -0.37 -15.50
CA ALA A 31 7.42 0.14 -14.32
C ALA A 31 8.71 0.80 -14.81
N ARG A 32 8.60 2.05 -15.25
CA ARG A 32 9.78 2.89 -15.55
C ARG A 32 10.70 2.92 -14.32
N PRO A 33 12.03 2.83 -14.51
CA PRO A 33 12.98 2.99 -13.42
C PRO A 33 12.83 4.41 -12.86
N SER A 34 12.47 4.50 -11.59
CA SER A 34 12.36 5.78 -10.90
C SER A 34 13.76 6.25 -10.52
N ILE A 35 14.30 7.17 -11.31
CA ILE A 35 15.34 8.09 -10.83
C ILE A 35 14.72 8.83 -9.62
N PRO A 36 15.37 8.89 -8.46
CA PRO A 36 14.83 9.59 -7.30
C PRO A 36 14.61 11.06 -7.66
N ALA A 37 13.34 11.43 -7.88
CA ALA A 37 12.95 12.80 -8.13
C ALA A 37 13.23 13.64 -6.87
N PRO A 38 13.62 14.91 -7.01
CA PRO A 38 13.73 15.82 -5.87
C PRO A 38 12.42 15.82 -5.08
N ARG A 39 12.54 15.92 -3.75
CA ARG A 39 11.38 15.94 -2.85
C ARG A 39 10.58 17.22 -3.11
N LEU A 40 9.30 17.07 -3.41
CA LEU A 40 8.35 18.15 -3.62
C LEU A 40 7.92 18.75 -2.29
N ASP A 41 7.66 20.05 -2.28
CA ASP A 41 6.99 20.69 -1.15
C ASP A 41 5.56 20.14 -0.98
N PRO A 42 5.01 20.10 0.25
CA PRO A 42 3.70 19.48 0.51
C PRO A 42 2.55 20.06 -0.32
N ALA A 43 2.58 21.38 -0.58
CA ALA A 43 1.57 22.06 -1.40
C ALA A 43 1.64 21.64 -2.87
N GLU A 44 2.85 21.48 -3.41
CA GLU A 44 3.06 21.05 -4.80
C GLU A 44 2.67 19.57 -4.96
N LEU A 45 3.02 18.72 -3.99
CA LEU A 45 2.57 17.34 -3.95
C LEU A 45 1.04 17.25 -3.98
N HIS A 46 0.36 18.04 -3.16
CA HIS A 46 -1.10 18.09 -3.13
C HIS A 46 -1.71 18.49 -4.49
N HIS A 47 -1.19 19.57 -5.10
CA HIS A 47 -1.64 20.02 -6.42
C HIS A 47 -1.49 18.93 -7.48
N ARG A 48 -0.32 18.29 -7.51
CA ARG A 48 0.00 17.27 -8.52
C ARG A 48 -0.81 15.99 -8.36
N VAL A 49 -1.09 15.60 -7.12
CA VAL A 49 -2.01 14.49 -6.82
C VAL A 49 -3.42 14.82 -7.28
N ARG A 50 -3.90 16.05 -7.03
CA ARG A 50 -5.23 16.51 -7.48
C ARG A 50 -5.36 16.47 -9.00
N ASP A 51 -4.35 16.94 -9.73
CA ASP A 51 -4.38 16.91 -11.20
C ASP A 51 -4.41 15.47 -11.73
N LEU A 52 -3.61 14.57 -11.13
CA LEU A 52 -3.59 13.16 -11.51
C LEU A 52 -4.90 12.45 -11.21
N THR A 53 -5.53 12.72 -10.07
CA THR A 53 -6.84 12.12 -9.74
C THR A 53 -7.95 12.67 -10.63
N ALA A 54 -7.95 13.97 -10.94
CA ALA A 54 -8.90 14.59 -11.87
C ALA A 54 -8.79 14.01 -13.30
N GLN A 55 -7.59 13.60 -13.71
CA GLN A 55 -7.34 12.93 -15.00
C GLN A 55 -7.69 11.43 -15.00
N GLY A 56 -8.22 10.87 -13.90
CA GLY A 56 -8.50 9.43 -13.76
C GLY A 56 -7.23 8.58 -13.59
N ARG A 57 -6.07 9.20 -13.30
CA ARG A 57 -4.76 8.53 -13.21
C ARG A 57 -4.42 8.15 -11.76
N ALA A 58 -5.36 7.51 -11.07
CA ALA A 58 -5.26 7.22 -9.63
C ALA A 58 -3.99 6.45 -9.24
N ILE A 59 -3.60 5.42 -10.01
CA ILE A 59 -2.39 4.62 -9.73
C ILE A 59 -1.13 5.49 -9.69
N GLN A 60 -1.06 6.50 -10.56
CA GLN A 60 0.11 7.36 -10.69
C GLN A 60 0.13 8.42 -9.60
N ALA A 61 -1.05 8.90 -9.18
CA ALA A 61 -1.19 9.75 -8.00
C ALA A 61 -0.69 9.02 -6.74
N ILE A 62 -1.11 7.76 -6.54
CA ILE A 62 -0.66 6.93 -5.42
C ILE A 62 0.85 6.70 -5.50
N LYS A 63 1.38 6.38 -6.68
CA LYS A 63 2.82 6.18 -6.87
C LYS A 63 3.60 7.44 -6.50
N LEU A 64 3.16 8.61 -6.95
CA LEU A 64 3.78 9.90 -6.63
C LEU A 64 3.79 10.13 -5.11
N VAL A 65 2.66 9.91 -4.43
CA VAL A 65 2.60 10.05 -2.96
C VAL A 65 3.61 9.13 -2.29
N ARG A 66 3.68 7.85 -2.68
CA ARG A 66 4.64 6.91 -2.08
C ARG A 66 6.09 7.33 -2.28
N GLU A 67 6.44 7.79 -3.48
CA GLU A 67 7.80 8.21 -3.81
C GLU A 67 8.22 9.48 -3.05
N GLN A 68 7.28 10.41 -2.83
CA GLN A 68 7.56 11.69 -2.18
C GLN A 68 7.51 11.64 -0.66
N THR A 69 6.72 10.72 -0.09
CA THR A 69 6.38 10.72 1.33
C THR A 69 6.88 9.47 2.07
N GLY A 70 7.23 8.42 1.35
CA GLY A 70 7.56 7.11 1.92
C GLY A 70 6.35 6.34 2.49
N LEU A 71 5.12 6.84 2.29
CA LEU A 71 3.92 6.17 2.79
C LEU A 71 3.74 4.75 2.22
N GLY A 72 3.15 3.88 3.03
CA GLY A 72 2.67 2.57 2.59
C GLY A 72 1.56 2.69 1.54
N LEU A 73 1.29 1.61 0.81
CA LEU A 73 0.31 1.63 -0.28
C LEU A 73 -1.09 2.05 0.18
N ALA A 74 -1.53 1.58 1.35
CA ALA A 74 -2.84 1.91 1.91
C ALA A 74 -2.96 3.40 2.26
N ASP A 75 -1.95 3.97 2.92
CA ASP A 75 -1.95 5.39 3.29
C ASP A 75 -1.81 6.30 2.08
N ALA A 76 -0.98 5.92 1.11
CA ALA A 76 -0.86 6.66 -0.14
C ALA A 76 -2.15 6.63 -0.97
N LYS A 77 -2.87 5.50 -0.97
CA LYS A 77 -4.21 5.41 -1.55
C LYS A 77 -5.18 6.33 -0.83
N ARG A 78 -5.23 6.27 0.50
CA ARG A 78 -6.10 7.13 1.30
C ARG A 78 -5.83 8.61 1.05
N TYR A 79 -4.56 9.01 0.98
CA TYR A 79 -4.17 10.37 0.63
C TYR A 79 -4.74 10.77 -0.73
N ALA A 80 -4.53 9.95 -1.77
CA ALA A 80 -5.02 10.25 -3.11
C ALA A 80 -6.56 10.28 -3.17
N ASP A 81 -7.25 9.39 -2.48
CA ASP A 81 -8.71 9.35 -2.39
C ASP A 81 -9.27 10.60 -1.67
N ASP A 82 -8.62 11.04 -0.58
CA ASP A 82 -9.02 12.25 0.14
C ASP A 82 -8.84 13.50 -0.73
N VAL A 83 -7.73 13.61 -1.46
CA VAL A 83 -7.52 14.68 -2.45
C VAL A 83 -8.58 14.64 -3.55
N ALA A 84 -8.88 13.45 -4.09
CA ALA A 84 -9.91 13.28 -5.11
C ALA A 84 -11.31 13.68 -4.61
N ALA A 85 -11.59 13.41 -3.34
CA ALA A 85 -12.84 13.77 -2.67
C ALA A 85 -12.89 15.24 -2.21
N GLY A 86 -11.83 16.03 -2.44
CA GLY A 86 -11.73 17.42 -1.96
C GLY A 86 -11.62 17.55 -0.44
N ARG A 87 -11.31 16.46 0.27
CA ARG A 87 -11.06 16.47 1.71
C ARG A 87 -9.61 16.87 1.96
N ALA A 88 -9.35 17.45 3.13
CA ALA A 88 -7.99 17.70 3.58
C ALA A 88 -7.28 16.35 3.79
N PRO A 89 -6.25 16.00 2.98
CA PRO A 89 -5.57 14.73 3.12
C PRO A 89 -4.68 14.75 4.36
N LEU A 90 -4.49 13.58 4.97
CA LEU A 90 -3.62 13.43 6.12
C LEU A 90 -2.19 13.93 5.78
N PRO A 91 -1.56 14.74 6.64
CA PRO A 91 -0.26 15.34 6.33
C PRO A 91 0.78 14.26 6.03
N PRO A 92 1.50 14.37 4.90
CA PRO A 92 2.54 13.43 4.53
C PRO A 92 3.71 13.59 5.51
N GLY A 93 3.86 12.63 6.42
CA GLY A 93 4.87 12.67 7.48
C GLY A 93 4.31 12.42 8.89
N GLY A 94 2.99 12.51 9.09
CA GLY A 94 2.36 12.17 10.38
C GLY A 94 2.26 10.67 10.68
N ALA A 95 2.79 9.82 9.79
CA ALA A 95 2.58 8.38 9.79
C ALA A 95 3.85 7.53 9.98
N GLN A 96 4.99 8.12 10.38
CA GLN A 96 6.10 7.30 10.90
C GLN A 96 5.72 6.52 12.19
N GLY A 97 4.51 6.71 12.74
CA GLY A 97 3.93 5.87 13.79
C GLY A 97 2.52 5.34 13.52
N VAL A 98 1.99 5.43 12.29
CA VAL A 98 0.58 5.06 11.99
C VAL A 98 0.46 3.78 11.15
N THR A 99 1.52 2.96 11.09
CA THR A 99 1.39 1.52 10.74
C THR A 99 0.64 0.71 11.82
N ARG A 100 -0.19 1.33 12.67
CA ARG A 100 -0.86 0.64 13.80
C ARG A 100 -2.19 1.25 14.25
N ARG A 101 -2.88 2.04 13.44
CA ARG A 101 -4.16 2.62 13.87
C ARG A 101 -5.32 1.68 13.52
N GLY A 102 -5.44 0.59 14.29
CA GLY A 102 -6.55 -0.36 14.23
C GLY A 102 -6.14 -1.82 14.51
N GLY A 103 -5.51 -2.10 15.66
CA GLY A 103 -5.37 -3.47 16.18
C GLY A 103 -3.98 -4.13 16.16
N ALA A 104 -3.03 -3.70 15.33
CA ALA A 104 -1.98 -4.62 14.85
C ALA A 104 -0.57 -4.56 15.51
N ASP A 105 -0.45 -4.35 16.82
CA ASP A 105 0.70 -4.95 17.53
C ASP A 105 0.36 -5.14 19.02
N LEU A 106 -0.03 -6.36 19.37
CA LEU A 106 -0.22 -6.76 20.76
C LEU A 106 1.05 -6.44 21.58
N ALA A 107 2.23 -6.63 21.00
CA ALA A 107 3.51 -6.36 21.65
C ALA A 107 3.70 -4.87 22.00
N GLY A 108 3.35 -3.96 21.11
CA GLY A 108 3.38 -2.51 21.38
C GLY A 108 2.48 -2.12 22.56
N ARG A 109 1.25 -2.62 22.60
CA ARG A 109 0.33 -2.37 23.73
C ARG A 109 0.83 -2.97 25.04
N VAL A 110 1.43 -4.15 24.97
CA VAL A 110 2.04 -4.82 26.13
C VAL A 110 3.23 -4.03 26.67
N ARG A 111 4.10 -3.51 25.79
CA ARG A 111 5.23 -2.66 26.19
C ARG A 111 4.77 -1.39 26.90
N GLU A 112 3.76 -0.71 26.37
CA GLU A 112 3.20 0.51 26.98
C GLU A 112 2.64 0.23 28.38
N LEU A 113 1.89 -0.87 28.54
CA LEU A 113 1.37 -1.27 29.84
C LEU A 113 2.49 -1.66 30.82
N LYS A 114 3.54 -2.33 30.35
CA LYS A 114 4.71 -2.69 31.16
C LYS A 114 5.49 -1.45 31.61
N ALA A 115 5.73 -0.50 30.71
CA ALA A 115 6.38 0.78 31.01
C ALA A 115 5.57 1.62 32.02
N ALA A 116 4.25 1.50 32.02
CA ALA A 116 3.36 2.14 32.98
C ALA A 116 3.24 1.37 34.33
N GLY A 117 4.00 0.30 34.54
CA GLY A 117 3.92 -0.54 35.76
C GLY A 117 2.66 -1.41 35.84
N ARG A 118 1.88 -1.51 34.77
CA ARG A 118 0.58 -2.19 34.70
C ARG A 118 0.72 -3.62 34.13
N ALA A 119 1.64 -4.39 34.68
CA ALA A 119 1.98 -5.73 34.17
C ALA A 119 0.79 -6.72 34.19
N GLU A 120 -0.06 -6.66 35.23
CA GLU A 120 -1.30 -7.44 35.33
C GLU A 120 -2.26 -7.16 34.17
N GLN A 121 -2.40 -5.89 33.77
CA GLN A 121 -3.28 -5.49 32.68
C GLN A 121 -2.73 -5.94 31.32
N ALA A 122 -1.40 -5.94 31.16
CA ALA A 122 -0.74 -6.50 29.98
C ALA A 122 -0.98 -8.01 29.87
N LEU A 123 -0.93 -8.72 31.01
CA LEU A 123 -1.21 -10.15 31.08
C LEU A 123 -2.64 -10.47 30.66
N PHE A 124 -3.61 -9.73 31.21
CA PHE A 124 -5.03 -9.89 30.85
C PHE A 124 -5.27 -9.59 29.37
N LEU A 125 -4.66 -8.53 28.84
CA LEU A 125 -4.73 -8.18 27.42
C LEU A 125 -4.21 -9.32 26.54
N VAL A 126 -3.06 -9.90 26.86
CA VAL A 126 -2.50 -11.02 26.09
C VAL A 126 -3.43 -12.22 26.14
N ARG A 127 -3.91 -12.61 27.33
CA ARG A 127 -4.83 -13.75 27.48
C ARG A 127 -6.15 -13.55 26.74
N GLY A 128 -6.73 -12.36 26.84
CA GLY A 128 -8.00 -12.03 26.20
C GLY A 128 -7.90 -12.03 24.68
N GLU A 129 -6.77 -11.61 24.13
CA GLU A 129 -6.58 -11.50 22.67
C GLU A 129 -6.04 -12.78 22.03
N THR A 130 -5.26 -13.59 22.75
CA THR A 130 -4.59 -14.79 22.18
C THR A 130 -5.16 -16.11 22.69
N GLY A 131 -5.89 -16.11 23.81
CA GLY A 131 -6.29 -17.33 24.51
C GLY A 131 -5.14 -18.06 25.21
N MET A 132 -3.94 -17.46 25.31
CA MET A 132 -2.79 -18.09 25.97
C MET A 132 -3.08 -18.41 27.44
N ALA A 133 -2.48 -19.51 27.91
CA ALA A 133 -2.44 -19.82 29.33
C ALA A 133 -1.63 -18.77 30.09
N GLU A 134 -1.92 -18.61 31.37
CA GLU A 134 -1.34 -17.55 32.20
C GLU A 134 0.20 -17.57 32.23
N ALA A 135 0.79 -18.76 32.35
CA ALA A 135 2.23 -18.94 32.35
C ALA A 135 2.88 -18.51 31.02
N ASP A 136 2.23 -18.79 29.89
CA ASP A 136 2.73 -18.43 28.56
C ASP A 136 2.56 -16.94 28.28
N ALA A 137 1.40 -16.38 28.67
CA ALA A 137 1.15 -14.95 28.59
C ALA A 137 2.15 -14.16 29.47
N ARG A 138 2.47 -14.68 30.66
CA ARG A 138 3.47 -14.09 31.56
C ARG A 138 4.85 -14.06 30.91
N ARG A 139 5.29 -15.21 30.37
CA ARG A 139 6.56 -15.32 29.64
C ARG A 139 6.63 -14.34 28.47
N PHE A 140 5.54 -14.18 27.73
CA PHE A 140 5.46 -13.22 26.64
C PHE A 140 5.61 -11.76 27.12
N VAL A 141 4.91 -11.37 28.18
CA VAL A 141 5.01 -10.01 28.77
C VAL A 141 6.41 -9.77 29.34
N ASP A 142 7.00 -10.76 29.99
CA ASP A 142 8.34 -10.65 30.57
C ASP A 142 9.43 -10.54 29.50
N ALA A 143 9.27 -11.23 28.35
CA ALA A 143 10.19 -11.20 27.22
C ALA A 143 10.17 -9.89 26.40
N ILE A 144 9.15 -9.05 26.56
CA ILE A 144 9.09 -7.75 25.88
C ILE A 144 9.86 -6.70 26.68
N GLU A 145 10.93 -6.16 26.09
CA GLU A 145 11.68 -4.99 26.59
C GLU A 145 11.02 -3.66 26.20
#